data_AF-A0A7X8AWS4-F1
#
_entry.id   AF-A0A7X8AWS4-F1
#
_cell.length_a   1.000
_cell.length_b   1.000
_cell.length_c   1.000
_cell.angle_alpha   90.00
_cell.angle_beta   90.00
_cell.angle_gamma   90.00
#
_symmetry.space_group_name_H-M   'P 1'
#
loop_
_entity.id
_entity.type
_entity.pdbx_description
1 polymer ?
#
loop_
_entity_poly.entity_id
_entity_poly.type
_entity_poly.pdbx_seq_one_letter_code
_entity_poly.pdbx_strand_id
1 'polypeptide(L)'
;MKVYIFTHESLDNLKINIDFNYKKYKECSNGWIKGYLGYDPFVEFNKSVGEFELDPQAKEIENTKILYTAMKNISDSEATDERLWAGLSHNVCWDFMRKSLEYEMENNSRIEFSLELY
;
A
#
# COMPACT_ATOMS: atom_id res chain seq x y z
N MET A 1 -0.17 9.39 -14.17
CA MET A 1 -0.66 9.92 -12.89
C MET A 1 0.47 10.48 -12.03
N LYS A 2 0.12 11.43 -11.15
CA LYS A 2 0.96 11.78 -10.00
C LYS A 2 0.80 10.72 -8.91
N VAL A 3 1.90 10.36 -8.25
CA VAL A 3 1.89 9.45 -7.11
C VAL A 3 2.52 10.15 -5.91
N TYR A 4 2.14 9.71 -4.72
CA TYR A 4 2.60 10.31 -3.48
C TYR A 4 3.26 9.24 -2.62
N ILE A 5 4.39 9.61 -2.01
CA ILE A 5 5.22 8.74 -1.19
C ILE A 5 5.21 9.23 0.25
N PHE A 6 5.59 8.38 1.20
CA PHE A 6 5.74 8.82 2.58
C PHE A 6 7.01 9.66 2.77
N THR A 7 6.99 10.55 3.76
CA THR A 7 8.25 11.02 4.37
C THR A 7 8.90 9.88 5.18
N HIS A 8 10.21 9.97 5.42
CA HIS A 8 10.89 8.99 6.28
C HIS A 8 10.28 8.95 7.69
N GLU A 9 10.09 10.11 8.31
CA GLU A 9 9.55 10.22 9.67
C GLU A 9 8.16 9.59 9.78
N SER A 10 7.27 9.86 8.81
CA SER A 10 5.93 9.27 8.80
C SER A 10 5.96 7.76 8.66
N LEU A 11 6.78 7.23 7.75
CA LEU A 11 6.90 5.80 7.53
C LEU A 11 7.49 5.09 8.75
N ASP A 12 8.53 5.65 9.36
CA ASP A 12 9.15 5.12 10.57
C ASP A 12 8.17 5.13 11.74
N ASN A 13 7.38 6.20 11.91
CA ASN A 13 6.35 6.26 12.94
C ASN A 13 5.30 5.15 12.78
N LEU A 14 4.80 4.92 11.56
CA LEU A 14 3.86 3.84 11.28
C LEU A 14 4.46 2.46 11.58
N LYS A 15 5.72 2.23 11.20
CA LYS A 15 6.45 0.97 11.43
C LYS A 15 6.67 0.69 12.91
N ILE A 16 7.14 1.70 13.67
CA ILE A 16 7.40 1.58 15.11
C ILE A 16 6.13 1.28 15.89
N ASN A 17 4.99 1.82 15.44
CA ASN A 17 3.71 1.69 16.13
C ASN A 17 2.76 0.68 15.46
N ILE A 18 3.30 -0.30 14.73
CA ILE A 18 2.49 -1.28 13.99
C ILE A 18 1.51 -2.03 14.88
N ASP A 19 1.91 -2.36 16.11
CA ASP A 19 1.04 -3.05 17.09
C ASP A 19 -0.21 -2.24 17.46
N PHE A 20 -0.15 -0.92 17.32
CA PHE A 20 -1.28 -0.03 17.61
C PHE A 20 -2.13 0.27 16.38
N ASN A 21 -1.54 0.23 15.18
CA ASN A 21 -2.20 0.66 13.95
C ASN A 21 -2.59 -0.50 13.01
N TYR A 22 -2.12 -1.73 13.20
CA TYR A 22 -2.38 -2.84 12.26
C TYR A 22 -3.88 -3.10 12.04
N LYS A 23 -4.72 -2.95 13.09
CA LYS A 23 -6.18 -3.11 12.98
C LYS A 23 -6.82 -2.07 12.04
N LYS A 24 -6.20 -0.89 11.90
CA LYS A 24 -6.65 0.20 11.03
C LYS A 24 -6.53 -0.13 9.55
N TYR A 25 -5.68 -1.09 9.18
CA TYR A 25 -5.56 -1.57 7.80
C TYR A 25 -6.78 -2.35 7.29
N LYS A 26 -7.71 -2.69 8.19
CA LYS A 26 -9.01 -3.27 7.83
C LYS A 26 -10.09 -2.20 7.58
N GLU A 27 -9.82 -0.93 7.88
CA GLU A 27 -10.81 0.14 7.66
C GLU A 27 -11.02 0.40 6.17
N CYS A 28 -12.24 0.81 5.79
CA CYS A 28 -12.59 1.01 4.39
C CYS A 28 -11.82 2.16 3.72
N SER A 29 -11.20 3.03 4.50
CA SER A 29 -10.48 4.21 4.04
C SER A 29 -9.12 4.31 4.72
N ASN A 30 -8.13 4.80 3.98
CA ASN A 30 -6.82 5.20 4.50
C ASN A 30 -6.84 6.55 5.26
N GLY A 31 -8.03 7.17 5.42
CA GLY A 31 -8.17 8.48 6.06
C GLY A 31 -7.68 8.51 7.51
N TRP A 32 -7.63 7.36 8.19
CA TRP A 32 -7.10 7.23 9.54
C TRP A 32 -5.63 7.65 9.65
N ILE A 33 -4.83 7.52 8.58
CA ILE A 33 -3.38 7.78 8.61
C ILE A 33 -3.12 9.25 8.97
N LYS A 34 -3.84 10.17 8.33
CA LYS A 34 -3.71 11.61 8.61
C LYS A 34 -4.15 11.95 10.03
N GLY A 35 -5.23 11.34 10.50
CA GLY A 35 -5.70 11.52 11.87
C GLY A 35 -4.72 10.96 12.92
N TYR A 36 -4.07 9.84 12.61
CA TYR A 36 -3.08 9.20 13.48
C TYR A 36 -1.78 10.00 13.58
N LEU A 37 -1.27 10.49 12.46
CA LEU A 37 -0.03 11.26 12.41
C LEU A 37 -0.23 12.74 12.76
N GLY A 38 -1.45 13.27 12.62
CA GLY A 38 -1.78 14.67 12.90
C GLY A 38 -1.42 15.65 11.76
N TYR A 39 -0.93 15.15 10.63
CA TYR A 39 -0.57 15.92 9.44
C TYR A 39 -0.73 15.07 8.17
N ASP A 40 -0.57 15.69 6.99
CA ASP A 40 -0.54 14.95 5.72
C ASP A 40 0.86 14.33 5.50
N PRO A 41 1.01 12.99 5.60
CA PRO A 41 2.33 12.35 5.59
C PRO A 41 2.86 12.10 4.18
N PHE A 42 2.06 12.43 3.17
CA PHE A 42 2.34 12.14 1.77
C PHE A 42 2.99 13.34 1.09
N VAL A 43 4.06 13.09 0.35
CA VAL A 43 4.74 14.07 -0.50
C VAL A 43 4.69 13.61 -1.96
N GLU A 44 4.56 14.55 -2.89
CA GLU A 44 4.51 14.23 -4.32
C GLU A 44 5.83 13.59 -4.77
N PHE A 45 5.76 12.47 -5.48
CA PHE A 45 6.91 11.87 -6.12
C PHE A 45 7.34 12.73 -7.30
N ASN A 46 8.63 13.02 -7.43
CA ASN A 46 9.17 13.95 -8.42
C ASN A 46 8.97 13.52 -9.88
N LYS A 47 8.45 12.32 -10.14
CA LYS A 47 8.14 11.80 -11.48
C LYS A 47 6.68 11.38 -11.56
N SER A 48 6.10 11.60 -12.73
CA SER A 48 4.84 10.98 -13.08
C SER A 48 5.07 9.55 -13.57
N VAL A 49 4.14 8.66 -13.25
CA VAL A 49 4.11 7.27 -13.76
C VAL A 49 2.94 7.09 -14.72
N GLY A 50 2.90 5.99 -15.47
CA GLY A 50 1.74 5.62 -16.28
C GLY A 50 0.48 5.49 -15.42
N GLU A 51 -0.69 5.70 -16.00
CA GLU A 51 -1.96 5.34 -15.36
C GLU A 51 -2.02 3.83 -15.14
N PHE A 52 -2.46 3.39 -13.97
CA PHE A 52 -2.67 1.97 -13.68
C PHE A 52 -3.74 1.75 -12.63
N GLU A 53 -4.36 0.58 -12.69
CA GLU A 53 -5.28 0.05 -11.69
C GLU A 53 -5.03 -1.45 -11.59
N LEU A 54 -4.97 -1.97 -10.37
CA LEU A 54 -4.71 -3.38 -10.10
C LEU A 54 -6.02 -4.10 -9.78
N ASP A 55 -6.16 -5.33 -10.25
CA ASP A 55 -7.36 -6.14 -10.06
C ASP A 55 -7.12 -7.22 -9.00
N PRO A 56 -7.81 -7.18 -7.84
CA PRO A 56 -7.63 -8.15 -6.77
C PRO A 56 -8.02 -9.59 -7.15
N GLN A 57 -8.75 -9.78 -8.26
CA GLN A 57 -9.16 -11.11 -8.75
C GLN A 57 -8.31 -11.59 -9.93
N ALA A 58 -7.44 -10.74 -10.48
CA ALA A 58 -6.54 -11.10 -11.56
C ALA A 58 -5.39 -11.97 -11.07
N LYS A 59 -4.75 -12.70 -12.01
CA LYS A 59 -3.54 -13.45 -11.67
C LYS A 59 -2.42 -12.48 -11.29
N GLU A 60 -1.56 -12.86 -10.35
CA GLU A 60 -0.43 -12.03 -9.90
C GLU A 60 0.43 -11.51 -11.07
N ILE A 61 0.64 -12.34 -12.11
CA ILE A 61 1.41 -11.97 -13.30
C ILE A 61 0.75 -10.86 -14.13
N GLU A 62 -0.58 -10.74 -14.12
CA GLU A 62 -1.31 -9.71 -14.85
C GLU A 62 -1.12 -8.35 -14.16
N ASN A 63 -1.34 -8.31 -12.85
CA ASN A 63 -1.06 -7.13 -12.02
C ASN A 63 0.42 -6.71 -12.09
N THR A 64 1.34 -7.69 -12.07
CA THR A 64 2.78 -7.42 -12.20
C THR A 64 3.11 -6.72 -13.52
N LYS A 65 2.53 -7.17 -14.64
CA LYS A 65 2.74 -6.55 -15.96
C LYS A 65 2.19 -5.12 -16.01
N ILE A 66 1.01 -4.90 -15.43
CA ILE A 66 0.40 -3.57 -15.34
C ILE A 66 1.30 -2.62 -14.56
N LEU A 67 1.70 -3.00 -13.34
CA LEU A 67 2.54 -2.20 -12.47
C LEU A 67 3.90 -1.90 -13.12
N TYR A 68 4.58 -2.93 -13.66
CA TYR A 68 5.85 -2.74 -14.36
C TYR A 68 5.71 -1.80 -15.55
N THR A 69 4.68 -1.98 -16.39
CA THR A 69 4.48 -1.14 -17.57
C THR A 69 4.27 0.33 -17.21
N ALA A 70 3.54 0.60 -16.12
CA ALA A 70 3.29 1.94 -15.63
C ALA A 70 4.53 2.59 -15.00
N MET A 71 5.37 1.79 -14.33
CA MET A 71 6.48 2.30 -13.51
C MET A 71 7.88 2.08 -14.10
N LYS A 72 8.04 1.41 -15.25
CA LYS A 72 9.33 1.05 -15.88
C LYS A 72 10.33 2.19 -16.12
N ASN A 73 9.89 3.44 -16.01
CA ASN A 73 10.72 4.63 -16.22
C ASN A 73 11.31 5.21 -14.92
N ILE A 74 10.98 4.65 -13.75
CA ILE A 74 11.71 4.95 -12.51
C ILE A 74 13.10 4.31 -12.57
N SER A 75 14.08 4.94 -11.95
CA SER A 75 15.43 4.39 -11.80
C SER A 75 15.47 3.30 -10.74
N ASP A 76 16.50 2.46 -10.79
CA ASP A 76 16.72 1.41 -9.79
C ASP A 76 16.78 2.00 -8.36
N SER A 77 17.42 3.16 -8.19
CA SER A 77 17.48 3.83 -6.88
C SER A 77 16.10 4.23 -6.35
N GLU A 78 15.20 4.68 -7.23
CA GLU A 78 13.82 5.02 -6.85
C GLU A 78 12.99 3.76 -6.61
N ALA A 79 13.21 2.71 -7.43
CA ALA A 79 12.56 1.42 -7.25
C ALA A 79 12.98 0.72 -5.94
N THR A 80 14.16 1.03 -5.40
CA THR A 80 14.59 0.52 -4.09
C THR A 80 14.10 1.33 -2.89
N ASP A 81 13.48 2.49 -3.11
CA ASP A 81 13.00 3.35 -2.03
C ASP A 81 11.70 2.80 -1.43
N GLU A 82 11.74 2.32 -0.18
CA GLU A 82 10.57 1.76 0.49
C GLU A 82 9.40 2.75 0.60
N ARG A 83 9.70 4.07 0.65
CA ARG A 83 8.67 5.12 0.79
C ARG A 83 7.76 5.17 -0.43
N LEU A 84 8.27 4.81 -1.60
CA LEU A 84 7.50 4.73 -2.84
C LEU A 84 6.44 3.63 -2.72
N TRP A 85 6.86 2.42 -2.38
CA TRP A 85 5.96 1.27 -2.28
C TRP A 85 4.99 1.40 -1.12
N ALA A 86 5.45 1.87 0.03
CA ALA A 86 4.58 2.16 1.16
C ALA A 86 3.54 3.23 0.78
N GLY A 87 3.95 4.33 0.15
CA GLY A 87 3.04 5.38 -0.27
C GLY A 87 1.96 4.90 -1.25
N LEU A 88 2.35 4.09 -2.24
CA LEU A 88 1.42 3.48 -3.19
C LEU A 88 0.40 2.57 -2.50
N SER A 89 0.86 1.65 -1.65
CA SER A 89 0.00 0.72 -0.90
C SER A 89 -0.99 1.43 0.03
N HIS A 90 -0.62 2.60 0.56
CA HIS A 90 -1.45 3.39 1.46
C HIS A 90 -2.27 4.47 0.75
N ASN A 91 -2.22 4.53 -0.59
CA ASN A 91 -2.96 5.51 -1.37
C ASN A 91 -3.59 4.84 -2.60
N VAL A 92 -2.96 4.94 -3.77
CA VAL A 92 -3.49 4.45 -5.06
C VAL A 92 -3.91 2.98 -5.00
N CYS A 93 -3.14 2.14 -4.29
CA CYS A 93 -3.39 0.70 -4.21
C CYS A 93 -4.20 0.30 -2.97
N TRP A 94 -4.71 1.23 -2.16
CA TRP A 94 -5.38 0.92 -0.89
C TRP A 94 -6.54 -0.06 -1.07
N ASP A 95 -7.45 0.25 -2.01
CA ASP A 95 -8.61 -0.60 -2.26
C ASP A 95 -8.23 -1.95 -2.87
N PHE A 96 -7.18 -2.00 -3.70
CA PHE A 96 -6.63 -3.26 -4.18
C PHE A 96 -6.12 -4.12 -3.03
N MET A 97 -5.32 -3.55 -2.11
CA MET A 97 -4.77 -4.29 -0.96
C MET A 97 -5.87 -4.88 -0.07
N ARG A 98 -6.91 -4.08 0.24
CA ARG A 98 -8.03 -4.55 1.07
C ARG A 98 -8.85 -5.63 0.39
N LYS A 99 -9.24 -5.41 -0.88
CA LYS A 99 -10.05 -6.38 -1.63
C LYS A 99 -9.28 -7.67 -1.89
N SER A 100 -7.97 -7.60 -2.12
CA SER A 100 -7.12 -8.78 -2.26
C SER A 100 -7.07 -9.57 -0.94
N LEU A 101 -6.94 -8.90 0.20
CA LEU A 101 -7.02 -9.56 1.50
C LEU A 101 -8.40 -10.19 1.76
N GLU A 102 -9.48 -9.47 1.47
CA GLU A 102 -10.86 -9.98 1.59
C GLU A 102 -11.07 -11.22 0.71
N TYR A 103 -10.65 -11.15 -0.56
CA TYR A 103 -10.71 -12.27 -1.51
C TYR A 103 -9.91 -13.49 -1.03
N GLU A 104 -8.69 -13.28 -0.53
CA GLU A 104 -7.86 -14.36 0.01
C GLU A 104 -8.49 -15.00 1.26
N MET A 105 -9.09 -14.20 2.15
CA MET A 105 -9.81 -14.72 3.32
C MET A 105 -11.05 -15.56 2.95
N GLU A 106 -11.76 -15.18 1.87
CA GLU A 106 -12.94 -15.93 1.38
C GLU A 106 -12.56 -17.23 0.67
N ASN A 107 -11.43 -17.24 -0.04
CA ASN A 107 -11.05 -18.35 -0.92
C ASN A 107 -9.97 -19.27 -0.33
N ASN A 108 -9.38 -18.91 0.81
CA ASN A 108 -8.28 -19.65 1.41
C ASN A 108 -8.54 -19.88 2.91
N SER A 109 -9.03 -21.09 3.25
CA SER A 109 -9.32 -21.52 4.64
C SER A 109 -8.10 -21.58 5.57
N ARG A 110 -6.91 -21.29 5.04
CA ARG A 110 -5.64 -21.24 5.79
C ARG A 110 -5.26 -19.85 6.29
N ILE A 111 -5.96 -18.79 5.85
CA ILE A 111 -5.78 -17.43 6.38
C ILE A 111 -6.78 -17.22 7.52
N GLU A 112 -6.81 -18.16 8.47
CA GLU A 112 -7.12 -17.79 9.84
C GLU A 112 -5.87 -17.05 10.32
N PHE A 113 -5.85 -15.72 10.24
CA PHE A 113 -4.91 -14.93 11.02
C PHE A 113 -4.99 -15.50 12.44
N SER A 114 -3.90 -16.07 12.94
CA SER A 114 -3.75 -16.65 14.28
C SER A 114 -3.87 -15.57 15.37
N LEU A 115 -5.02 -14.89 15.41
CA LEU A 115 -5.38 -13.81 16.32
C LEU A 115 -6.03 -14.34 17.60
N GLU A 116 -5.98 -15.66 17.86
CA GLU A 116 -6.38 -16.25 19.15
C GLU A 116 -5.23 -16.38 20.16
N LEU A 117 -4.03 -15.84 19.91
CA LEU A 117 -2.96 -15.84 20.90
C LEU A 117 -2.34 -14.46 21.04
N TYR A 118 -2.92 -13.68 21.97
CA TYR A 118 -2.31 -12.83 23.01
C TYR A 118 -3.17 -11.60 23.33
#